data_AF-A0A6V7SCH9-F1
#
_entry.id   AF-A0A6V7SCH9-F1
#
_cell.length_a   1.000
_cell.length_b   1.000
_cell.length_c   1.000
_cell.angle_alpha   90.00
_cell.angle_beta   90.00
_cell.angle_gamma   90.00
#
_symmetry.space_group_name_H-M   'P 1'
#
loop_
_entity.id
_entity.type
_entity.pdbx_description
1 polymer ?
#
loop_
_entity_poly.entity_id
_entity_poly.type
_entity_poly.pdbx_seq_one_letter_code
_entity_poly.pdbx_strand_id
1 'polypeptide(L)'
;MPNNDEGLVVDTNNYYIYKDSWIENFNQNGYSVYGIDLQGHGESQAWKNVRGDFTCFNDLVDDVIQYMNQIQDEISNENQTNDESHDIVTTKKQKLPMYIVGHSMGGNIALRILQLLGKENEDKNNAGKSSKYKKCNIILDSSTDINEIDNDLVKNMINDNSVKHISNNRCITNSKNDDSNHSCASTSATTNAIASDKHGRCYNYFDKFNIKGCVSLSGMMRLKTSWNAGNKSFKYLYLPAASFLSCVAPHKRTSSSRYKKSEYHANICKYDKFRNSDEVKYKCISELIKATITLNCNIKYVPKDIPLLFVHSKDDSSCSYEGAVSFYNKVNVHNKKFHPVDGMNHAITIETGNEEILKTIVDWISDVRSNCEYEIEDE
;
A
#
# COMPACT_ATOMS: atom_id res chain seq x y z
N MET A 1 -50.58 -0.15 -8.18
CA MET A 1 -49.32 -0.67 -7.61
C MET A 1 -48.21 -0.28 -8.58
N PRO A 2 -47.35 0.69 -8.23
CA PRO A 2 -46.22 1.06 -9.06
C PRO A 2 -45.04 0.10 -8.81
N ASN A 3 -44.33 -0.24 -9.89
CA ASN A 3 -43.12 -1.06 -9.86
C ASN A 3 -41.94 -0.22 -9.33
N ASN A 4 -41.29 -0.71 -8.28
CA ASN A 4 -40.14 -0.12 -7.59
C ASN A 4 -38.79 -0.49 -8.25
N ASP A 5 -38.57 -0.15 -9.52
CA ASP A 5 -37.27 -0.34 -10.19
C ASP A 5 -36.66 0.99 -10.68
N GLU A 6 -36.86 2.08 -9.93
CA GLU A 6 -36.14 3.32 -10.17
C GLU A 6 -34.78 3.29 -9.45
N GLY A 7 -33.75 2.81 -10.14
CA GLY A 7 -32.38 3.05 -9.67
C GLY A 7 -31.23 2.26 -10.29
N LEU A 8 -31.49 1.22 -11.08
CA LEU A 8 -30.42 0.43 -11.70
C LEU A 8 -30.29 0.76 -13.20
N VAL A 9 -29.53 1.82 -13.52
CA VAL A 9 -29.03 1.99 -14.89
C VAL A 9 -27.90 0.99 -15.08
N VAL A 10 -28.25 -0.24 -15.49
CA VAL A 10 -27.28 -1.16 -16.06
C VAL A 10 -27.04 -0.67 -17.49
N ASP A 11 -26.04 0.18 -17.67
CA ASP A 11 -25.56 0.43 -19.02
C ASP A 11 -24.98 -0.89 -19.54
N THR A 12 -25.59 -1.46 -20.56
CA THR A 12 -25.11 -2.66 -21.25
C THR A 12 -23.68 -2.51 -21.80
N ASN A 13 -23.17 -1.27 -21.88
CA ASN A 13 -21.82 -0.95 -22.33
C ASN A 13 -20.87 -0.49 -21.21
N ASN A 14 -21.36 0.12 -20.12
CA ASN A 14 -20.55 0.59 -18.99
C ASN A 14 -20.84 -0.22 -17.72
N TYR A 15 -19.91 -1.11 -17.38
CA TYR A 15 -20.02 -2.14 -16.34
C TYR A 15 -19.74 -1.64 -14.91
N TYR A 16 -19.80 -0.33 -14.68
CA TYR A 16 -19.50 0.30 -13.40
C TYR A 16 -20.75 0.98 -12.86
N ILE A 17 -21.12 0.63 -11.63
CA ILE A 17 -22.23 1.28 -10.92
C ILE A 17 -21.63 2.46 -10.15
N TYR A 18 -21.80 3.67 -10.66
CA TYR A 18 -21.39 4.89 -9.97
C TYR A 18 -22.32 5.23 -8.82
N LYS A 19 -23.63 5.10 -9.05
CA LYS A 19 -24.65 5.39 -8.04
C LYS A 19 -24.48 4.50 -6.80
N ASP A 20 -24.55 5.09 -5.62
CA ASP A 20 -24.37 4.46 -4.32
C ASP A 20 -22.97 3.81 -4.13
N SER A 21 -22.00 4.16 -4.98
CA SER A 21 -20.62 3.67 -4.87
C SER A 21 -19.80 4.49 -3.88
N TRP A 22 -18.68 3.91 -3.43
CA TRP A 22 -17.69 4.65 -2.65
C TRP A 22 -17.18 5.90 -3.38
N ILE A 23 -17.05 5.82 -4.71
CA ILE A 23 -16.56 6.93 -5.53
C ILE A 23 -17.55 8.10 -5.51
N GLU A 24 -18.84 7.83 -5.72
CA GLU A 24 -19.86 8.86 -5.63
C GLU A 24 -19.91 9.49 -4.25
N ASN A 25 -19.84 8.68 -3.19
CA ASN A 25 -19.84 9.19 -1.83
C ASN A 25 -18.65 10.13 -1.55
N PHE A 26 -17.43 9.75 -1.98
CA PHE A 26 -16.28 10.63 -1.88
C PHE A 26 -16.46 11.92 -2.68
N ASN A 27 -17.02 11.85 -3.89
CA ASN A 27 -17.30 13.05 -4.70
C ASN A 27 -18.33 13.97 -4.03
N GLN A 28 -19.40 13.41 -3.45
CA GLN A 28 -20.39 14.16 -2.67
C GLN A 28 -19.79 14.83 -1.42
N ASN A 29 -18.70 14.29 -0.88
CA ASN A 29 -17.93 14.87 0.22
C ASN A 29 -16.79 15.80 -0.26
N GLY A 30 -16.75 16.17 -1.55
CA GLY A 30 -15.81 17.15 -2.10
C GLY A 30 -14.42 16.60 -2.43
N TYR A 31 -14.27 15.29 -2.58
CA TYR A 31 -13.00 14.66 -2.95
C TYR A 31 -12.99 14.27 -4.44
N SER A 32 -11.92 14.64 -5.14
CA SER A 32 -11.56 14.01 -6.41
C SER A 32 -10.98 12.63 -6.14
N VAL A 33 -11.49 11.61 -6.84
CA VAL A 33 -11.05 10.22 -6.66
C VAL A 33 -10.35 9.74 -7.92
N TYR A 34 -9.15 9.21 -7.76
CA TYR A 34 -8.35 8.63 -8.82
C TYR A 34 -8.11 7.15 -8.53
N GLY A 35 -8.41 6.30 -9.50
CA GLY A 35 -8.20 4.85 -9.44
C GLY A 35 -7.30 4.40 -10.58
N ILE A 36 -6.48 3.39 -10.34
CA ILE A 36 -5.58 2.81 -11.34
C ILE A 36 -5.81 1.31 -11.46
N ASP A 37 -6.00 0.87 -12.71
CA ASP A 37 -5.86 -0.53 -13.05
C ASP A 37 -4.39 -0.90 -13.07
N LEU A 38 -3.95 -1.74 -12.13
CA LEU A 38 -2.57 -2.20 -12.07
C LEU A 38 -2.23 -3.07 -13.28
N GLN A 39 -0.94 -3.22 -13.59
CA GLN A 39 -0.47 -4.11 -14.66
C GLN A 39 -1.19 -5.47 -14.63
N GLY A 40 -1.76 -5.87 -15.76
CA GLY A 40 -2.50 -7.13 -15.92
C GLY A 40 -3.87 -7.20 -15.25
N HIS A 41 -4.36 -6.12 -14.65
CA HIS A 41 -5.70 -5.99 -14.05
C HIS A 41 -6.55 -5.03 -14.87
N GLY A 42 -7.88 -5.11 -14.74
CA GLY A 42 -8.80 -4.18 -15.38
C GLY A 42 -8.57 -4.05 -16.89
N GLU A 43 -8.49 -2.81 -17.36
CA GLU A 43 -8.17 -2.46 -18.74
C GLU A 43 -6.66 -2.33 -19.02
N SER A 44 -5.84 -2.28 -17.96
CA SER A 44 -4.38 -2.18 -18.09
C SER A 44 -3.76 -3.40 -18.78
N GLN A 45 -2.76 -3.13 -19.61
CA GLN A 45 -2.06 -4.16 -20.38
C GLN A 45 -1.45 -5.22 -19.47
N ALA A 46 -1.49 -6.47 -19.95
CA ALA A 46 -0.94 -7.62 -19.25
C ALA A 46 0.46 -7.95 -19.76
N TRP A 47 1.39 -8.23 -18.85
CA TRP A 47 2.71 -8.71 -19.21
C TRP A 47 2.60 -10.04 -19.96
N LYS A 48 3.16 -10.09 -21.19
CA LYS A 48 3.05 -11.24 -22.09
C LYS A 48 1.60 -11.71 -22.34
N ASN A 49 0.63 -10.79 -22.30
CA ASN A 49 -0.79 -11.07 -22.42
C ASN A 49 -1.35 -12.03 -21.36
N VAL A 50 -0.70 -12.15 -20.19
CA VAL A 50 -1.20 -12.96 -19.07
C VAL A 50 -1.78 -12.06 -17.99
N ARG A 51 -3.11 -12.06 -17.85
CA ARG A 51 -3.82 -11.30 -16.82
C ARG A 51 -3.36 -11.70 -15.42
N GLY A 52 -3.32 -10.73 -14.51
CA GLY A 52 -2.92 -10.88 -13.11
C GLY A 52 -1.46 -11.31 -12.88
N ASP A 53 -0.61 -11.29 -13.91
CA ASP A 53 0.80 -11.67 -13.79
C ASP A 53 1.70 -10.43 -13.73
N PHE A 54 2.68 -10.48 -12.83
CA PHE A 54 3.72 -9.45 -12.67
C PHE A 54 5.03 -10.11 -12.27
N THR A 55 6.14 -9.47 -12.65
CA THR A 55 7.48 -10.03 -12.49
C THR A 55 8.17 -9.62 -11.19
N CYS A 56 7.91 -8.39 -10.75
CA CYS A 56 8.45 -7.79 -9.55
C CYS A 56 7.35 -6.95 -8.89
N PHE A 57 7.18 -7.09 -7.59
CA PHE A 57 6.14 -6.35 -6.87
C PHE A 57 6.38 -4.83 -6.89
N ASN A 58 7.65 -4.40 -6.84
CA ASN A 58 7.97 -2.97 -6.86
C ASN A 58 7.62 -2.29 -8.19
N ASP A 59 7.49 -3.03 -9.29
CA ASP A 59 7.02 -2.46 -10.56
C ASP A 59 5.59 -1.90 -10.39
N LEU A 60 4.73 -2.62 -9.66
CA LEU A 60 3.37 -2.15 -9.35
C LEU A 60 3.36 -0.91 -8.45
N VAL A 61 4.33 -0.81 -7.54
CA VAL A 61 4.49 0.36 -6.66
C VAL A 61 4.94 1.57 -7.47
N ASP A 62 5.91 1.35 -8.37
CA ASP A 62 6.44 2.37 -9.27
C ASP A 62 5.36 2.89 -10.23
N ASP A 63 4.50 2.02 -10.76
CA ASP A 63 3.37 2.40 -11.60
C ASP A 63 2.40 3.35 -10.85
N VAL A 64 2.09 3.05 -9.58
CA VAL A 64 1.23 3.92 -8.77
C VAL A 64 1.91 5.27 -8.48
N ILE A 65 3.20 5.28 -8.16
CA ILE A 65 3.97 6.53 -7.96
C ILE A 65 4.01 7.35 -9.25
N GLN A 66 4.18 6.71 -10.41
CA GLN A 66 4.14 7.37 -11.71
C GLN A 66 2.77 8.01 -11.96
N TYR A 67 1.69 7.30 -11.65
CA TYR A 67 0.33 7.83 -11.82
C TYR A 67 0.05 8.99 -10.85
N MET A 68 0.48 8.90 -9.59
CA MET A 68 0.41 10.02 -8.64
C MET A 68 1.15 11.27 -9.15
N ASN A 69 2.26 11.09 -9.88
CA ASN A 69 2.97 12.20 -10.52
C ASN A 69 2.14 12.84 -11.63
N GLN A 70 1.54 12.03 -12.50
CA GLN A 70 0.68 12.52 -13.58
C GLN A 70 -0.51 13.32 -13.03
N ILE A 71 -1.18 12.82 -11.99
CA ILE A 71 -2.27 13.54 -11.32
C ILE A 71 -1.82 14.92 -10.83
N GLN A 72 -0.66 15.01 -10.17
CA GLN A 72 -0.14 16.29 -9.69
C GLN A 72 0.23 17.24 -10.83
N ASP A 73 0.78 16.70 -11.93
CA ASP A 73 1.15 17.50 -13.10
C ASP A 73 -0.11 18.01 -13.84
N GLU A 74 -1.17 17.19 -13.96
CA GLU A 74 -2.47 17.58 -14.50
C GLU A 74 -3.15 18.68 -13.67
N ILE A 75 -3.24 18.48 -12.35
CA ILE A 75 -3.78 19.50 -11.42
C ILE A 75 -2.97 20.80 -11.52
N SER A 76 -1.65 20.73 -11.70
CA SER A 76 -0.81 21.91 -11.82
C SER A 76 -1.01 22.65 -13.15
N ASN A 77 -1.33 21.94 -14.23
CA ASN A 77 -1.52 22.51 -15.57
C ASN A 77 -2.92 23.14 -15.76
N GLU A 78 -3.99 22.51 -15.24
CA GLU A 78 -5.35 23.09 -15.27
C GLU A 78 -5.42 24.45 -14.57
N ASN A 79 -4.56 24.65 -13.56
CA ASN A 79 -4.48 25.89 -12.80
C ASN A 79 -3.67 27.01 -13.51
N GLN A 80 -3.13 26.78 -14.71
CA GLN A 80 -2.34 27.76 -15.47
C GLN A 80 -3.12 28.44 -16.62
N THR A 81 -4.27 27.91 -17.04
CA THR A 81 -4.94 28.36 -18.27
C THR A 81 -5.86 29.58 -18.12
N ASN A 82 -5.92 30.25 -16.97
CA ASN A 82 -6.92 31.30 -16.69
C ASN A 82 -6.40 32.68 -16.22
N ASP A 83 -5.09 32.93 -16.15
CA ASP A 83 -4.60 34.29 -15.81
C ASP A 83 -3.88 34.93 -17.00
N GLU A 84 -4.59 35.82 -17.70
CA GLU A 84 -3.94 36.89 -18.45
C GLU A 84 -3.04 37.66 -17.51
N SER A 85 -1.77 37.79 -17.90
CA SER A 85 -0.70 38.33 -17.07
C SER A 85 -1.02 39.76 -16.62
N HIS A 86 -1.23 39.96 -15.33
CA HIS A 86 -0.90 41.20 -14.66
C HIS A 86 -0.13 40.89 -13.38
N ASP A 87 1.09 41.44 -13.30
CA ASP A 87 2.04 41.33 -12.19
C ASP A 87 1.38 41.40 -10.81
N ILE A 88 1.42 40.31 -10.05
CA ILE A 88 1.48 40.27 -8.57
C ILE A 88 2.15 38.94 -8.17
N VAL A 89 3.15 39.04 -7.28
CA VAL A 89 3.76 37.99 -6.43
C VAL A 89 3.39 36.55 -6.78
N THR A 90 4.37 35.74 -7.18
CA THR A 90 4.24 34.28 -7.35
C THR A 90 3.94 33.61 -6.00
N THR A 91 2.69 33.68 -5.53
CA THR A 91 2.19 32.80 -4.48
C THR A 91 2.32 31.39 -5.03
N LYS A 92 3.27 30.60 -4.50
CA LYS A 92 3.35 29.16 -4.77
C LYS A 92 1.96 28.57 -4.52
N LYS A 93 1.22 28.25 -5.58
CA LYS A 93 -0.14 27.69 -5.46
C LYS A 93 -0.07 26.43 -4.61
N GLN A 94 -0.90 26.37 -3.58
CA GLN A 94 -0.88 25.30 -2.59
C GLN A 94 -1.33 23.99 -3.24
N LYS A 95 -0.53 22.93 -3.09
CA LYS A 95 -0.85 21.61 -3.64
C LYS A 95 -2.06 21.02 -2.94
N LEU A 96 -2.93 20.34 -3.69
CA LEU A 96 -4.09 19.68 -3.09
C LEU A 96 -3.67 18.57 -2.12
N PRO A 97 -4.31 18.44 -0.95
CA PRO A 97 -4.13 17.32 -0.04
C PRO A 97 -4.42 15.97 -0.73
N MET A 98 -3.50 15.01 -0.59
CA MET A 98 -3.66 13.67 -1.14
C MET A 98 -3.82 12.63 -0.03
N TYR A 99 -4.81 11.74 -0.17
CA TYR A 99 -5.01 10.58 0.70
C TYR A 99 -4.85 9.31 -0.12
N ILE A 100 -4.04 8.37 0.35
CA ILE A 100 -3.81 7.10 -0.35
C ILE A 100 -4.66 6.03 0.32
N VAL A 101 -5.54 5.37 -0.44
CA VAL A 101 -6.38 4.28 0.05
C VAL A 101 -6.04 3.02 -0.72
N GLY A 102 -5.73 1.93 -0.02
CA GLY A 102 -5.34 0.67 -0.63
C GLY A 102 -6.05 -0.52 -0.01
N HIS A 103 -6.67 -1.36 -0.84
CA HIS A 103 -7.27 -2.63 -0.42
C HIS A 103 -6.34 -3.82 -0.72
N SER A 104 -6.18 -4.74 0.23
CA SER A 104 -5.41 -5.98 0.05
C SER A 104 -3.97 -5.70 -0.40
N MET A 105 -3.59 -6.18 -1.59
CA MET A 105 -2.33 -5.88 -2.26
C MET A 105 -2.10 -4.36 -2.38
N GLY A 106 -3.15 -3.59 -2.70
CA GLY A 106 -3.12 -2.14 -2.75
C GLY A 106 -2.80 -1.50 -1.39
N GLY A 107 -3.22 -2.13 -0.28
CA GLY A 107 -2.87 -1.68 1.07
C GLY A 107 -1.38 -1.85 1.38
N ASN A 108 -0.74 -2.90 0.83
CA ASN A 108 0.71 -3.05 0.90
C ASN A 108 1.41 -2.00 0.02
N ILE A 109 0.94 -1.79 -1.22
CA ILE A 109 1.47 -0.76 -2.12
C ILE A 109 1.41 0.62 -1.47
N ALA A 110 0.26 1.01 -0.91
CA ALA A 110 0.09 2.32 -0.25
C ALA A 110 1.10 2.55 0.89
N LEU A 111 1.29 1.57 1.77
CA LEU A 111 2.28 1.64 2.84
C LEU A 111 3.71 1.61 2.30
N ARG A 112 3.95 0.86 1.21
CA ARG A 112 5.26 0.77 0.58
C ARG A 112 5.68 2.08 -0.07
N ILE A 113 4.75 2.82 -0.67
CA ILE A 113 4.98 4.18 -1.17
C ILE A 113 5.47 5.08 -0.03
N LEU A 114 4.80 5.07 1.12
CA LEU A 114 5.23 5.85 2.28
C LEU A 114 6.66 5.50 2.73
N GLN A 115 7.03 4.22 2.74
CA GLN A 115 8.38 3.78 3.09
C GLN A 115 9.44 4.26 2.11
N LEU A 116 9.15 4.21 0.81
CA LEU A 116 10.08 4.67 -0.23
C LEU A 116 10.32 6.16 -0.11
N LEU A 117 9.24 6.93 0.05
CA LEU A 117 9.30 8.38 0.23
C LEU A 117 10.04 8.73 1.54
N GLY A 118 9.70 8.10 2.66
CA GLY A 118 10.33 8.37 3.95
C GLY A 118 11.82 8.05 3.97
N LYS A 119 12.24 6.94 3.34
CA LYS A 119 13.65 6.59 3.16
C LYS A 119 14.40 7.64 2.34
N GLU A 120 13.82 8.09 1.23
CA GLU A 120 14.42 9.12 0.37
C GLU A 120 14.67 10.43 1.14
N ASN A 121 13.74 10.83 2.00
CA ASN A 121 13.89 12.00 2.86
C ASN A 121 15.02 11.85 3.88
N GLU A 122 15.14 10.69 4.51
CA GLU A 122 16.25 10.39 5.43
C GLU A 122 17.59 10.45 4.70
N ASP A 123 17.68 9.85 3.52
CA ASP A 123 18.87 9.86 2.68
C ASP A 123 19.27 11.29 2.26
N LYS A 124 18.30 12.14 1.90
CA LYS A 124 18.53 13.57 1.59
C LYS A 124 19.06 14.35 2.78
N ASN A 125 18.45 14.18 3.96
CA ASN A 125 18.89 14.85 5.18
C ASN A 125 20.31 14.42 5.59
N ASN A 126 20.66 13.15 5.34
CA ASN A 126 22.01 12.64 5.59
C ASN A 126 23.02 13.15 4.54
N ALA A 127 22.64 13.23 3.27
CA ALA A 127 23.48 13.77 2.20
C ALA A 127 23.75 15.27 2.37
N GLY A 128 22.78 16.06 2.86
CA GLY A 128 22.96 17.47 3.20
C GLY A 128 24.00 17.72 4.30
N LYS A 129 24.28 16.73 5.15
CA LYS A 129 25.34 16.78 6.19
C LYS A 129 26.72 16.36 5.69
N SER A 130 26.84 15.79 4.49
CA SER A 130 28.12 15.42 3.88
C SER A 130 28.30 16.09 2.52
N SER A 131 29.18 17.10 2.42
CA SER A 131 29.47 17.79 1.16
C SER A 131 30.14 16.85 0.14
N LYS A 132 29.35 16.16 -0.68
CA LYS A 132 29.73 15.75 -2.04
C LYS A 132 28.51 15.19 -2.76
N TYR A 133 28.11 15.86 -3.85
CA TYR A 133 27.23 15.29 -4.86
C TYR A 133 27.85 13.98 -5.37
N LYS A 134 27.43 12.84 -4.81
CA LYS A 134 27.40 11.57 -5.51
C LYS A 134 25.97 11.36 -5.95
N LYS A 135 25.78 11.48 -7.27
CA LYS A 135 24.61 11.06 -8.02
C LYS A 135 24.16 9.70 -7.46
N CYS A 136 23.10 9.69 -6.65
CA CYS A 136 22.61 8.50 -6.00
C CYS A 136 21.92 7.63 -7.05
N ASN A 137 22.66 6.70 -7.65
CA ASN A 137 22.03 5.57 -8.32
C ASN A 137 21.36 4.74 -7.22
N ILE A 138 20.05 4.91 -7.02
CA ILE A 138 19.25 3.91 -6.32
C ILE A 138 19.20 2.71 -7.28
N ILE A 139 20.15 1.80 -7.13
CA ILE A 139 19.99 0.44 -7.61
C ILE A 139 18.88 -0.15 -6.72
N LEU A 140 17.65 -0.08 -7.20
CA LEU A 140 16.63 -1.05 -6.79
C LEU A 140 17.15 -2.39 -7.29
N ASP A 141 17.69 -3.20 -6.38
CA ASP A 141 18.06 -4.58 -6.68
C ASP A 141 16.80 -5.33 -7.11
N SER A 142 16.58 -5.30 -8.41
CA SER A 142 15.71 -6.20 -9.16
C SER A 142 16.26 -7.63 -9.18
N SER A 143 17.42 -7.86 -8.57
CA SER A 143 18.00 -9.16 -8.29
C SER A 143 18.22 -9.34 -6.80
N THR A 144 17.16 -9.36 -5.99
CA THR A 144 17.31 -10.06 -4.70
C THR A 144 17.27 -11.56 -5.02
N ASP A 145 18.45 -12.13 -5.25
CA ASP A 145 18.63 -13.56 -5.08
C ASP A 145 18.16 -13.89 -3.66
N ILE A 146 17.42 -14.99 -3.49
CA ILE A 146 16.77 -15.31 -2.20
C ILE A 146 17.81 -15.47 -1.07
N ASN A 147 19.06 -15.76 -1.44
CA ASN A 147 20.20 -15.88 -0.54
C ASN A 147 20.74 -14.52 -0.04
N GLU A 148 20.29 -13.41 -0.61
CA GLU A 148 20.73 -12.04 -0.30
C GLU A 148 19.74 -11.24 0.56
N ILE A 149 18.60 -11.84 0.95
CA ILE A 149 17.74 -11.26 1.99
C ILE A 149 18.56 -11.30 3.29
N ASP A 150 19.16 -10.15 3.62
CA ASP A 150 20.05 -9.96 4.76
C ASP A 150 19.48 -10.62 6.03
N ASN A 151 20.26 -11.54 6.62
CA ASN A 151 19.88 -12.25 7.83
C ASN A 151 19.52 -11.30 8.98
N ASP A 152 20.09 -10.09 8.99
CA ASP A 152 19.81 -9.06 9.98
C ASP A 152 18.49 -8.32 9.74
N LEU A 153 18.07 -8.08 8.49
CA LEU A 153 16.72 -7.57 8.16
C LEU A 153 15.63 -8.50 8.71
N VAL A 154 15.90 -9.80 8.77
CA VAL A 154 14.92 -10.80 9.17
C VAL A 154 14.96 -11.17 10.65
N LYS A 155 16.07 -10.93 11.38
CA LYS A 155 16.10 -11.09 12.85
C LYS A 155 15.03 -10.22 13.53
N ASN A 156 14.80 -9.01 13.01
CA ASN A 156 13.79 -8.08 13.52
C ASN A 156 12.34 -8.59 13.41
N MET A 157 12.06 -9.53 12.50
CA MET A 157 10.74 -10.17 12.38
C MET A 157 10.51 -11.32 13.36
N ILE A 158 11.60 -12.02 13.75
CA ILE A 158 11.58 -13.32 14.43
C ILE A 158 11.43 -13.19 15.95
N ASN A 159 11.88 -12.09 16.53
CA ASN A 159 11.95 -11.91 17.99
C ASN A 159 10.60 -11.66 18.69
N ASP A 160 9.47 -11.65 17.98
CA ASP A 160 8.17 -11.32 18.57
C ASP A 160 7.32 -12.53 18.97
N ASN A 161 7.30 -12.80 20.28
CA ASN A 161 6.28 -13.60 20.98
C ASN A 161 5.20 -12.70 21.65
N SER A 162 5.04 -11.45 21.23
CA SER A 162 4.20 -10.46 21.91
C SER A 162 2.77 -10.40 21.36
N VAL A 163 1.96 -11.44 21.60
CA VAL A 163 0.49 -11.32 21.54
C VAL A 163 -0.06 -11.51 22.94
N LYS A 164 -0.13 -10.43 23.72
CA LYS A 164 -1.01 -10.36 24.90
C LYS A 164 -2.29 -9.65 24.48
N HIS A 165 -3.41 -10.29 24.82
CA HIS A 165 -4.78 -9.87 24.52
C HIS A 165 -5.03 -8.38 24.76
N ILE A 166 -5.57 -7.70 23.76
CA ILE A 166 -6.12 -6.34 23.90
C ILE A 166 -7.39 -6.46 24.74
N SER A 167 -7.35 -5.91 25.95
CA SER A 167 -8.54 -5.56 26.73
C SER A 167 -8.66 -4.04 26.77
N ASN A 168 -9.87 -3.55 26.53
CA ASN A 168 -10.20 -2.12 26.50
C ASN A 168 -9.91 -1.44 27.85
N ASN A 169 -9.03 -0.43 27.85
CA ASN A 169 -9.28 0.93 28.36
C ASN A 169 -7.97 1.73 28.39
N ARG A 170 -8.06 2.99 27.95
CA ARG A 170 -7.29 4.18 28.34
C ARG A 170 -5.96 3.95 29.08
N CYS A 171 -4.85 4.47 28.55
CA CYS A 171 -4.03 5.48 29.26
C CYS A 171 -2.76 5.87 28.49
N ILE A 172 -2.55 7.18 28.45
CA ILE A 172 -1.30 7.92 28.26
C ILE A 172 -0.25 7.42 29.26
N THR A 173 1.02 7.25 28.86
CA THR A 173 2.21 7.77 29.57
C THR A 173 3.51 7.51 28.80
N ASN A 174 4.40 8.51 28.89
CA ASN A 174 5.82 8.54 28.52
C ASN A 174 6.65 7.36 29.02
N SER A 175 7.71 6.98 28.28
CA SER A 175 9.09 7.15 28.75
C SER A 175 10.16 6.59 27.81
N LYS A 176 11.18 7.43 27.60
CA LYS A 176 12.64 7.19 27.67
C LYS A 176 13.36 6.40 26.56
N ASN A 177 14.27 7.16 25.95
CA ASN A 177 15.45 6.78 25.19
C ASN A 177 16.24 5.66 25.87
N ASP A 178 16.79 4.77 25.05
CA ASP A 178 18.15 4.27 25.26
C ASP A 178 18.78 3.97 23.89
N ASP A 179 19.84 4.73 23.60
CA ASP A 179 20.75 4.53 22.50
C ASP A 179 21.64 3.31 22.78
N SER A 180 21.78 2.41 21.80
CA SER A 180 22.94 1.53 21.76
C SER A 180 23.47 1.44 20.33
N ASN A 181 24.54 2.21 20.10
CA ASN A 181 25.44 2.10 18.98
C ASN A 181 25.94 0.66 18.80
N HIS A 182 25.88 0.15 17.57
CA HIS A 182 26.87 -0.81 17.11
C HIS A 182 27.19 -0.56 15.63
N SER A 183 28.41 -0.05 15.41
CA SER A 183 29.08 -0.03 14.12
C SER A 183 29.56 -1.43 13.76
N CYS A 184 29.40 -1.85 12.50
CA CYS A 184 30.30 -2.83 11.91
C CYS A 184 30.60 -2.45 10.45
N ALA A 185 31.89 -2.32 10.18
CA ALA A 185 32.44 -1.92 8.90
C ALA A 185 32.73 -3.13 8.00
N SER A 186 32.50 -2.92 6.70
CA SER A 186 33.26 -3.41 5.53
C SER A 186 33.30 -4.89 5.18
N THR A 187 33.02 -5.19 3.90
CA THR A 187 34.09 -5.53 2.93
C THR A 187 33.60 -5.42 1.48
N SER A 188 34.39 -4.72 0.70
CA SER A 188 34.28 -4.52 -0.75
C SER A 188 34.81 -5.74 -1.50
N ALA A 189 34.04 -6.28 -2.45
CA ALA A 189 34.53 -7.18 -3.48
C ALA A 189 34.15 -6.65 -4.86
N THR A 190 35.19 -6.40 -5.65
CA THR A 190 35.16 -5.89 -7.02
C THR A 190 34.76 -7.01 -7.99
N THR A 191 33.75 -6.80 -8.82
CA THR A 191 33.56 -7.63 -10.02
C THR A 191 32.92 -6.85 -11.17
N ASN A 192 33.75 -6.61 -12.17
CA ASN A 192 33.52 -6.37 -13.60
C ASN A 192 32.13 -5.92 -14.08
N ALA A 193 32.10 -4.66 -14.52
CA ALA A 193 31.01 -4.05 -15.27
C ALA A 193 30.86 -4.71 -16.66
N ILE A 194 29.70 -5.32 -16.89
CA ILE A 194 29.11 -5.42 -18.23
C ILE A 194 28.04 -4.32 -18.27
N ALA A 195 28.25 -3.35 -19.14
CA ALA A 195 27.34 -2.22 -19.32
C ALA A 195 25.97 -2.70 -19.81
N SER A 196 24.97 -2.69 -18.92
CA SER A 196 23.57 -2.61 -19.32
C SER A 196 23.05 -1.25 -18.88
N ASP A 197 22.61 -0.44 -19.84
CA ASP A 197 21.95 0.85 -19.62
C ASP A 197 20.64 0.67 -18.82
N LYS A 198 20.75 0.56 -17.50
CA LYS A 198 19.64 0.74 -16.58
C LYS A 198 19.74 2.15 -16.02
N HIS A 199 18.97 3.08 -16.58
CA HIS A 199 18.75 4.39 -15.98
C HIS A 199 18.25 4.20 -14.54
N GLY A 200 19.09 4.55 -13.57
CA GLY A 200 18.68 4.61 -12.16
C GLY A 200 17.55 5.63 -12.03
N ARG A 201 16.35 5.17 -11.67
CA ARG A 201 15.20 6.04 -11.41
C ARG A 201 15.39 6.67 -10.03
N CYS A 202 15.82 7.93 -10.01
CA CYS A 202 15.79 8.74 -8.80
C CYS A 202 14.38 9.29 -8.61
N TYR A 203 13.74 8.86 -7.54
CA TYR A 203 12.53 9.49 -7.01
C TYR A 203 12.97 10.76 -6.26
N ASN A 204 12.24 11.86 -6.45
CA ASN A 204 12.54 13.18 -5.88
C ASN A 204 11.24 13.76 -5.29
N TYR A 205 10.57 13.06 -4.35
CA TYR A 205 9.09 13.14 -4.31
C TYR A 205 8.36 13.36 -2.98
N PHE A 206 9.00 13.39 -1.81
CA PHE A 206 8.21 13.48 -0.56
C PHE A 206 7.31 14.72 -0.46
N ASP A 207 7.88 15.91 -0.69
CA ASP A 207 7.10 17.16 -0.71
C ASP A 207 6.29 17.34 -2.00
N LYS A 208 6.41 16.40 -2.96
CA LYS A 208 5.70 16.51 -4.24
C LYS A 208 4.20 16.27 -4.08
N PHE A 209 3.81 15.23 -3.34
CA PHE A 209 2.44 14.72 -3.37
C PHE A 209 1.48 15.34 -2.35
N ASN A 210 1.98 16.09 -1.36
CA ASN A 210 1.17 16.62 -0.24
C ASN A 210 0.28 15.54 0.40
N ILE A 211 0.86 14.39 0.72
CA ILE A 211 0.14 13.27 1.34
C ILE A 211 -0.27 13.69 2.76
N LYS A 212 -1.56 13.58 3.09
CA LYS A 212 -2.13 13.91 4.40
C LYS A 212 -2.65 12.70 5.17
N GLY A 213 -2.67 11.53 4.54
CA GLY A 213 -3.04 10.30 5.23
C GLY A 213 -2.97 9.07 4.34
N CYS A 214 -2.89 7.90 4.96
CA CYS A 214 -2.89 6.61 4.28
C CYS A 214 -3.84 5.63 4.97
N VAL A 215 -4.67 4.96 4.17
CA VAL A 215 -5.68 4.01 4.63
C VAL A 215 -5.37 2.63 4.05
N SER A 216 -5.20 1.65 4.94
CA SER A 216 -4.96 0.25 4.60
C SER A 216 -6.20 -0.59 4.91
N LEU A 217 -6.88 -1.08 3.87
CA LEU A 217 -8.12 -1.86 3.95
C LEU A 217 -7.80 -3.34 3.71
N SER A 218 -7.96 -4.20 4.72
CA SER A 218 -7.57 -5.62 4.65
C SER A 218 -6.14 -5.78 4.08
N GLY A 219 -5.22 -4.89 4.49
CA GLY A 219 -3.91 -4.75 3.88
C GLY A 219 -3.07 -6.02 3.89
N MET A 220 -2.30 -6.24 2.82
CA MET A 220 -1.43 -7.40 2.69
C MET A 220 -0.11 -7.22 3.47
N MET A 221 -0.17 -7.04 4.79
CA MET A 221 1.04 -7.03 5.65
C MET A 221 1.55 -8.45 5.93
N ARG A 222 0.65 -9.45 5.89
CA ARG A 222 0.98 -10.87 5.99
C ARG A 222 -0.13 -11.70 5.36
N LEU A 223 0.23 -12.65 4.50
CA LEU A 223 -0.72 -13.61 3.92
C LEU A 223 -1.18 -14.61 4.98
N LYS A 224 -2.47 -14.96 4.96
CA LYS A 224 -3.00 -16.02 5.81
C LYS A 224 -2.52 -17.37 5.30
N THR A 225 -2.09 -18.22 6.21
CA THR A 225 -1.62 -19.59 5.90
C THR A 225 -2.54 -20.59 6.55
N SER A 226 -2.59 -21.82 6.02
CA SER A 226 -3.50 -22.88 6.48
C SER A 226 -3.39 -23.22 7.97
N TRP A 227 -2.30 -22.79 8.64
CA TRP A 227 -2.08 -23.00 10.07
C TRP A 227 -1.94 -21.72 10.90
N ASN A 228 -2.37 -20.56 10.36
CA ASN A 228 -2.12 -19.25 10.99
C ASN A 228 -0.66 -19.09 11.44
N ALA A 229 0.25 -19.55 10.57
CA ALA A 229 1.65 -19.67 10.91
C ALA A 229 2.25 -18.28 11.15
N GLY A 230 2.96 -18.12 12.28
CA GLY A 230 3.61 -16.87 12.63
C GLY A 230 4.79 -16.52 11.70
N ASN A 231 5.42 -15.37 11.94
CA ASN A 231 6.49 -14.84 11.08
C ASN A 231 7.68 -15.81 10.92
N LYS A 232 7.99 -16.62 11.94
CA LYS A 232 9.03 -17.67 11.89
C LYS A 232 8.74 -18.70 10.80
N SER A 233 7.54 -19.27 10.80
CA SER A 233 7.14 -20.25 9.79
C SER A 233 7.07 -19.61 8.41
N PHE A 234 6.60 -18.36 8.31
CA PHE A 234 6.56 -17.64 7.04
C PHE A 234 7.95 -17.52 6.41
N LYS A 235 8.97 -17.19 7.21
CA LYS A 235 10.36 -17.11 6.74
C LYS A 235 10.99 -18.48 6.49
N TYR A 236 10.93 -19.40 7.45
CA TYR A 236 11.75 -20.61 7.40
C TYR A 236 11.11 -21.76 6.63
N LEU A 237 9.81 -21.66 6.33
CA LEU A 237 9.07 -22.68 5.59
C LEU A 237 8.44 -22.11 4.33
N TYR A 238 7.52 -21.14 4.47
CA TYR A 238 6.71 -20.68 3.33
C TYR A 238 7.53 -19.93 2.28
N LEU A 239 8.46 -19.07 2.69
CA LEU A 239 9.31 -18.34 1.75
C LEU A 239 10.25 -19.28 0.95
N PRO A 240 11.06 -20.16 1.56
CA PRO A 240 11.86 -21.13 0.82
C PRO A 240 11.02 -22.04 -0.08
N ALA A 241 9.86 -22.50 0.40
CA ALA A 241 8.96 -23.34 -0.39
C ALA A 241 8.37 -22.58 -1.58
N ALA A 242 7.89 -21.36 -1.39
CA ALA A 242 7.35 -20.53 -2.46
C ALA A 242 8.45 -20.14 -3.47
N SER A 243 9.66 -19.85 -2.99
CA SER A 243 10.83 -19.60 -3.82
C SER A 243 11.16 -20.81 -4.68
N PHE A 244 11.30 -21.99 -4.07
CA PHE A 244 11.54 -23.24 -4.77
C PHE A 244 10.46 -23.53 -5.82
N LEU A 245 9.18 -23.40 -5.46
CA LEU A 245 8.06 -23.59 -6.39
C LEU A 245 8.05 -22.55 -7.51
N SER A 246 8.46 -21.31 -7.23
CA SER A 246 8.60 -20.27 -8.26
C SER A 246 9.73 -20.56 -9.25
N CYS A 247 10.77 -21.28 -8.84
CA CYS A 247 11.85 -21.72 -9.72
C CYS A 247 11.48 -22.96 -10.53
N VAL A 248 10.89 -23.97 -9.87
CA VAL A 248 10.60 -25.27 -10.49
C VAL A 248 9.34 -25.25 -11.34
N ALA A 249 8.34 -24.45 -10.96
CA ALA A 249 7.05 -24.38 -11.64
C ALA A 249 6.48 -22.94 -11.67
N PRO A 250 7.21 -21.94 -12.19
CA PRO A 250 6.84 -20.52 -12.13
C PRO A 250 5.44 -20.22 -12.66
N HIS A 251 5.02 -20.96 -13.70
CA HIS A 251 3.77 -20.75 -14.42
C HIS A 251 2.65 -21.70 -13.96
N LYS A 252 2.92 -22.64 -13.05
CA LYS A 252 1.88 -23.49 -12.50
C LYS A 252 0.99 -22.65 -11.57
N ARG A 253 -0.32 -22.79 -11.76
CA ARG A 253 -1.34 -22.08 -11.01
C ARG A 253 -1.63 -22.78 -9.70
N THR A 254 -2.03 -22.00 -8.71
CA THR A 254 -2.33 -22.50 -7.37
C THR A 254 -3.81 -22.82 -7.23
N SER A 255 -4.11 -24.01 -6.72
CA SER A 255 -5.46 -24.35 -6.29
C SER A 255 -5.84 -23.42 -5.14
N SER A 256 -6.54 -22.33 -5.44
CA SER A 256 -6.98 -21.41 -4.39
C SER A 256 -8.13 -22.07 -3.62
N SER A 257 -8.00 -22.08 -2.29
CA SER A 257 -9.13 -22.36 -1.40
C SER A 257 -10.16 -21.27 -1.63
N ARG A 258 -11.26 -21.59 -2.34
CA ARG A 258 -12.39 -20.66 -2.49
C ARG A 258 -12.96 -20.40 -1.11
N TYR A 259 -12.65 -19.25 -0.53
CA TYR A 259 -13.34 -18.82 0.68
C TYR A 259 -14.80 -18.51 0.33
N LYS A 260 -15.69 -18.71 1.30
CA LYS A 260 -17.12 -18.47 1.13
C LYS A 260 -17.34 -16.98 0.88
N LYS A 261 -17.80 -16.64 -0.32
CA LYS A 261 -18.22 -15.29 -0.71
C LYS A 261 -19.67 -15.09 -0.29
N SER A 262 -20.06 -13.86 0.06
CA SER A 262 -21.48 -13.51 0.13
C SER A 262 -22.13 -13.66 -1.26
N GLU A 263 -23.45 -13.83 -1.28
CA GLU A 263 -24.23 -13.91 -2.53
C GLU A 263 -24.06 -12.63 -3.37
N TYR A 264 -24.03 -11.48 -2.70
CA TYR A 264 -23.79 -10.18 -3.34
C TYR A 264 -22.40 -10.09 -3.98
N HIS A 265 -21.33 -10.43 -3.25
CA HIS A 265 -19.98 -10.48 -3.80
C HIS A 265 -19.87 -11.50 -4.96
N ALA A 266 -20.51 -12.67 -4.84
CA ALA A 266 -20.54 -13.66 -5.91
C ALA A 266 -21.24 -13.12 -7.18
N ASN A 267 -22.32 -12.36 -7.01
CA ASN A 267 -23.02 -11.70 -8.12
C ASN A 267 -22.14 -10.66 -8.80
N ILE A 268 -21.49 -9.76 -8.05
CA ILE A 268 -20.54 -8.79 -8.63
C ILE A 268 -19.45 -9.51 -9.43
N CYS A 269 -18.85 -10.55 -8.87
CA CYS A 269 -17.81 -11.33 -9.55
C CYS A 269 -18.27 -11.97 -10.86
N LYS A 270 -19.56 -12.29 -10.98
CA LYS A 270 -20.13 -12.95 -12.16
C LYS A 270 -20.29 -11.98 -13.33
N TYR A 271 -20.56 -10.70 -13.03
CA TYR A 271 -20.82 -9.69 -14.04
C TYR A 271 -19.59 -8.82 -14.37
N ASP A 272 -18.56 -8.85 -13.52
CA ASP A 272 -17.28 -8.19 -13.79
C ASP A 272 -16.49 -8.93 -14.89
N LYS A 273 -16.49 -8.35 -16.10
CA LYS A 273 -15.80 -8.88 -17.29
C LYS A 273 -14.28 -8.72 -17.22
N PHE A 274 -13.79 -7.78 -16.43
CA PHE A 274 -12.36 -7.52 -16.28
C PHE A 274 -11.74 -8.32 -15.14
N ARG A 275 -12.57 -8.99 -14.35
CA ARG A 275 -12.13 -9.95 -13.35
C ARG A 275 -11.33 -11.07 -14.00
N ASN A 276 -10.06 -11.15 -13.63
CA ASN A 276 -9.27 -12.31 -13.95
C ASN A 276 -9.77 -13.52 -13.14
N SER A 277 -10.34 -14.52 -13.81
CA SER A 277 -10.75 -15.78 -13.20
C SER A 277 -9.59 -16.76 -13.03
N ASP A 278 -8.43 -16.46 -13.60
CA ASP A 278 -7.27 -17.33 -13.48
C ASP A 278 -6.72 -17.34 -12.06
N GLU A 279 -6.40 -18.53 -11.60
CA GLU A 279 -5.67 -18.75 -10.37
C GLU A 279 -4.27 -18.11 -10.41
N VAL A 280 -3.82 -17.64 -9.25
CA VAL A 280 -2.52 -16.97 -9.10
C VAL A 280 -1.38 -17.96 -9.34
N LYS A 281 -0.37 -17.55 -10.12
CA LYS A 281 0.84 -18.33 -10.41
C LYS A 281 1.77 -18.40 -9.19
N TYR A 282 2.53 -19.48 -9.03
CA TYR A 282 3.52 -19.59 -7.95
C TYR A 282 4.55 -18.45 -7.95
N LYS A 283 4.96 -17.97 -9.13
CA LYS A 283 5.84 -16.81 -9.24
C LYS A 283 5.23 -15.56 -8.58
N CYS A 284 3.98 -15.25 -8.87
CA CYS A 284 3.27 -14.13 -8.26
C CYS A 284 3.17 -14.27 -6.74
N ILE A 285 2.85 -15.47 -6.25
CA ILE A 285 2.79 -15.73 -4.79
C ILE A 285 4.14 -15.47 -4.13
N SER A 286 5.25 -15.91 -4.76
CA SER A 286 6.60 -15.65 -4.26
C SER A 286 6.86 -14.14 -4.14
N GLU A 287 6.49 -13.36 -5.16
CA GLU A 287 6.62 -11.90 -5.12
C GLU A 287 5.71 -11.24 -4.06
N LEU A 288 4.48 -11.72 -3.86
CA LEU A 288 3.60 -11.23 -2.78
C LEU A 288 4.19 -11.53 -1.39
N ILE A 289 4.73 -12.74 -1.18
CA ILE A 289 5.42 -13.11 0.05
C ILE A 289 6.61 -12.17 0.29
N LYS A 290 7.46 -11.97 -0.72
CA LYS A 290 8.59 -11.03 -0.64
C LYS A 290 8.10 -9.62 -0.28
N ALA A 291 7.02 -9.14 -0.90
CA ALA A 291 6.45 -7.83 -0.60
C ALA A 291 6.01 -7.69 0.86
N THR A 292 5.36 -8.71 1.44
CA THR A 292 4.98 -8.68 2.87
C THR A 292 6.20 -8.61 3.79
N ILE A 293 7.29 -9.29 3.42
CA ILE A 293 8.55 -9.29 4.15
C ILE A 293 9.22 -7.91 4.04
N THR A 294 9.41 -7.42 2.81
CA THR A 294 9.98 -6.10 2.52
C THR A 294 9.24 -4.98 3.25
N LEU A 295 7.90 -5.03 3.29
CA LEU A 295 7.08 -4.06 4.01
C LEU A 295 7.41 -4.07 5.51
N ASN A 296 7.45 -5.23 6.16
CA ASN A 296 7.76 -5.31 7.59
C ASN A 296 9.23 -4.94 7.90
N CYS A 297 10.19 -5.30 7.04
CA CYS A 297 11.60 -4.96 7.23
C CYS A 297 11.86 -3.45 7.14
N ASN A 298 11.10 -2.75 6.29
CA ASN A 298 11.25 -1.31 6.04
C ASN A 298 10.31 -0.45 6.90
N ILE A 299 9.72 -1.00 7.96
CA ILE A 299 8.75 -0.31 8.81
C ILE A 299 9.29 0.98 9.42
N LYS A 300 10.60 1.06 9.68
CA LYS A 300 11.27 2.25 10.23
C LYS A 300 11.23 3.47 9.29
N TYR A 301 11.04 3.24 7.99
CA TYR A 301 10.99 4.30 6.99
C TYR A 301 9.58 4.85 6.77
N VAL A 302 8.56 4.36 7.50
CA VAL A 302 7.24 4.96 7.47
C VAL A 302 7.32 6.35 8.13
N PRO A 303 6.88 7.44 7.47
CA PRO A 303 6.97 8.78 8.03
C PRO A 303 6.12 8.91 9.30
N LYS A 304 6.68 9.55 10.33
CA LYS A 304 6.04 9.66 11.65
C LYS A 304 4.82 10.57 11.67
N ASP A 305 4.80 11.54 10.75
CA ASP A 305 3.82 12.64 10.72
C ASP A 305 2.69 12.40 9.72
N ILE A 306 2.66 11.25 9.05
CA ILE A 306 1.57 10.89 8.12
C ILE A 306 0.57 9.99 8.87
N PRO A 307 -0.66 10.46 9.13
CA PRO A 307 -1.67 9.67 9.80
C PRO A 307 -2.02 8.37 9.06
N LEU A 308 -2.17 7.28 9.82
CA LEU A 308 -2.51 5.96 9.29
C LEU A 308 -3.86 5.45 9.83
N LEU A 309 -4.73 4.97 8.93
CA LEU A 309 -5.91 4.20 9.28
C LEU A 309 -5.77 2.76 8.78
N PHE A 310 -5.95 1.80 9.66
CA PHE A 310 -6.05 0.40 9.33
C PHE A 310 -7.48 -0.06 9.54
N VAL A 311 -8.11 -0.62 8.51
CA VAL A 311 -9.41 -1.29 8.62
C VAL A 311 -9.21 -2.73 8.21
N HIS A 312 -9.43 -3.68 9.12
CA HIS A 312 -9.14 -5.09 8.82
C HIS A 312 -10.18 -6.01 9.45
N SER A 313 -10.69 -6.96 8.67
CA SER A 313 -11.63 -7.95 9.19
C SER A 313 -10.96 -9.06 10.00
N LYS A 314 -11.53 -9.42 11.15
CA LYS A 314 -11.10 -10.60 11.93
C LYS A 314 -11.34 -11.91 11.18
N ASP A 315 -12.32 -11.93 10.29
CA ASP A 315 -12.72 -13.10 9.50
C ASP A 315 -12.02 -13.15 8.13
N ASP A 316 -11.08 -12.24 7.86
CA ASP A 316 -10.31 -12.21 6.61
C ASP A 316 -9.56 -13.53 6.43
N SER A 317 -9.88 -14.24 5.34
CA SER A 317 -9.31 -15.55 5.02
C SER A 317 -8.06 -15.48 4.14
N SER A 318 -7.73 -14.31 3.60
CA SER A 318 -6.62 -14.10 2.66
C SER A 318 -5.45 -13.35 3.31
N CYS A 319 -5.73 -12.27 4.04
CA CYS A 319 -4.72 -11.50 4.78
C CYS A 319 -4.92 -11.69 6.29
N SER A 320 -3.83 -11.96 7.02
CA SER A 320 -3.90 -12.24 8.46
C SER A 320 -4.21 -10.97 9.25
N TYR A 321 -5.34 -10.98 9.95
CA TYR A 321 -5.74 -9.94 10.90
C TYR A 321 -4.66 -9.71 11.97
N GLU A 322 -4.10 -10.78 12.55
CA GLU A 322 -3.03 -10.69 13.55
C GLU A 322 -1.75 -10.12 12.95
N GLY A 323 -1.52 -10.36 11.66
CA GLY A 323 -0.41 -9.75 10.92
C GLY A 323 -0.56 -8.24 10.80
N ALA A 324 -1.77 -7.77 10.49
CA ALA A 324 -2.09 -6.35 10.45
C ALA A 324 -1.97 -5.69 11.83
N VAL A 325 -2.51 -6.31 12.89
CA VAL A 325 -2.37 -5.83 14.27
C VAL A 325 -0.90 -5.77 14.69
N SER A 326 -0.12 -6.81 14.37
CA SER A 326 1.32 -6.82 14.64
C SER A 326 2.05 -5.69 13.93
N PHE A 327 1.71 -5.40 12.67
CA PHE A 327 2.32 -4.28 11.93
C PHE A 327 1.94 -2.93 12.55
N TYR A 328 0.65 -2.75 12.86
CA TYR A 328 0.12 -1.56 13.51
C TYR A 328 0.82 -1.26 14.84
N ASN A 329 1.06 -2.27 15.68
CA ASN A 329 1.73 -2.06 16.96
C ASN A 329 3.19 -1.61 16.79
N LYS A 330 3.88 -2.12 15.77
CA LYS A 330 5.30 -1.84 15.53
C LYS A 330 5.55 -0.52 14.80
N VAL A 331 4.65 -0.08 13.93
CA VAL A 331 4.87 1.13 13.13
C VAL A 331 4.90 2.35 14.04
N ASN A 332 5.98 3.13 13.98
CA ASN A 332 6.19 4.29 14.86
C ASN A 332 5.67 5.57 14.19
N VAL A 333 4.36 5.79 14.28
CA VAL A 333 3.65 6.95 13.72
C VAL A 333 2.87 7.64 14.84
N HIS A 334 2.89 8.97 14.88
CA HIS A 334 2.26 9.76 15.93
C HIS A 334 0.74 9.57 15.95
N ASN A 335 0.10 9.66 14.79
CA ASN A 335 -1.34 9.46 14.62
C ASN A 335 -1.63 8.17 13.83
N LYS A 336 -2.09 7.13 14.52
CA LYS A 336 -2.53 5.88 13.88
C LYS A 336 -3.78 5.33 14.55
N LYS A 337 -4.70 4.78 13.76
CA LYS A 337 -5.95 4.17 14.22
C LYS A 337 -6.11 2.79 13.61
N PHE A 338 -6.59 1.83 14.40
CA PHE A 338 -6.93 0.49 13.97
C PHE A 338 -8.42 0.23 14.20
N HIS A 339 -9.15 -0.07 13.13
CA HIS A 339 -10.58 -0.37 13.14
C HIS A 339 -10.80 -1.83 12.75
N PRO A 340 -11.07 -2.71 13.74
CA PRO A 340 -11.40 -4.09 13.44
C PRO A 340 -12.83 -4.22 12.92
N VAL A 341 -13.02 -5.08 11.92
CA VAL A 341 -14.35 -5.40 11.36
C VAL A 341 -14.67 -6.87 11.65
N ASP A 342 -15.93 -7.17 11.96
CA ASP A 342 -16.43 -8.52 12.20
C ASP A 342 -17.46 -8.90 11.11
N GLY A 343 -17.59 -10.18 10.79
CA GLY A 343 -18.64 -10.68 9.90
C GLY A 343 -18.40 -10.48 8.40
N MET A 344 -17.27 -9.89 8.00
CA MET A 344 -16.88 -9.69 6.60
C MET A 344 -15.66 -10.55 6.24
N ASN A 345 -15.59 -11.13 5.05
CA ASN A 345 -14.36 -11.79 4.61
C ASN A 345 -13.34 -10.75 4.08
N HIS A 346 -12.46 -11.15 3.16
CA HIS A 346 -11.38 -10.31 2.66
C HIS A 346 -11.84 -9.06 1.88
N ALA A 347 -12.95 -9.17 1.15
CA ALA A 347 -13.41 -8.14 0.22
C ALA A 347 -14.27 -7.06 0.91
N ILE A 348 -13.76 -6.47 1.99
CA ILE A 348 -14.50 -5.55 2.88
C ILE A 348 -15.08 -4.30 2.18
N THR A 349 -14.61 -3.98 0.97
CA THR A 349 -15.12 -2.87 0.15
C THR A 349 -16.40 -3.20 -0.61
N ILE A 350 -16.77 -4.48 -0.71
CA ILE A 350 -17.94 -4.95 -1.46
C ILE A 350 -18.83 -5.91 -0.68
N GLU A 351 -18.38 -6.43 0.46
CA GLU A 351 -19.24 -7.24 1.33
C GLU A 351 -20.40 -6.39 1.89
N THR A 352 -21.49 -7.05 2.28
CA THR A 352 -22.64 -6.36 2.89
C THR A 352 -22.21 -5.61 4.15
N GLY A 353 -22.57 -4.33 4.26
CA GLY A 353 -22.16 -3.44 5.36
C GLY A 353 -20.90 -2.62 5.07
N ASN A 354 -20.36 -2.68 3.85
CA ASN A 354 -19.20 -1.88 3.42
C ASN A 354 -19.41 -0.35 3.58
N GLU A 355 -20.67 0.10 3.65
CA GLU A 355 -21.06 1.49 3.85
C GLU A 355 -20.58 2.02 5.22
N GLU A 356 -20.56 1.17 6.25
CA GLU A 356 -20.02 1.53 7.57
C GLU A 356 -18.51 1.72 7.54
N ILE A 357 -17.82 0.94 6.70
CA ILE A 357 -16.38 1.09 6.47
C ILE A 357 -16.11 2.40 5.74
N LEU A 358 -16.85 2.68 4.68
CA LEU A 358 -16.75 3.94 3.95
C LEU A 358 -16.97 5.14 4.88
N LYS A 359 -18.03 5.10 5.70
CA LYS A 359 -18.28 6.12 6.72
C LYS A 359 -17.10 6.28 7.68
N THR A 360 -16.53 5.18 8.16
CA THR A 360 -15.35 5.21 9.04
C THR A 360 -14.15 5.90 8.38
N ILE A 361 -13.95 5.69 7.07
CA ILE A 361 -12.87 6.32 6.32
C ILE A 361 -13.14 7.83 6.16
N VAL A 362 -14.35 8.21 5.74
CA VAL A 362 -14.74 9.62 5.56
C VAL A 362 -14.62 10.39 6.87
N ASP A 363 -15.19 9.85 7.96
CA ASP A 363 -15.09 10.45 9.30
C ASP A 363 -13.63 10.62 9.72
N TRP A 364 -12.78 9.62 9.48
CA TRP A 364 -11.35 9.69 9.81
C TRP A 364 -10.60 10.74 8.97
N ILE A 365 -10.89 10.85 7.67
CA ILE A 365 -10.28 11.88 6.82
C ILE A 365 -10.68 13.27 7.34
N SER A 366 -11.96 13.48 7.68
CA SER A 366 -12.42 14.76 8.27
C SER A 366 -11.72 15.07 9.59
N ASP A 367 -11.59 14.10 10.50
CA ASP A 367 -10.88 14.28 11.77
C ASP A 367 -9.41 14.68 11.56
N VAL A 368 -8.72 14.03 10.61
CA VAL A 368 -7.32 14.35 10.28
C VAL A 368 -7.20 15.76 9.72
N ARG A 369 -8.12 16.19 8.86
CA ARG A 369 -8.12 17.54 8.29
C ARG A 369 -8.29 18.62 9.36
N SER A 370 -9.29 18.47 10.22
CA SER A 370 -9.55 19.46 11.27
C SER A 370 -8.36 19.64 12.21
N ASN A 371 -7.67 18.55 12.57
CA ASN A 371 -6.47 18.65 13.43
C ASN A 371 -5.30 19.39 12.75
N CYS A 372 -5.20 19.37 11.42
CA CYS A 372 -4.18 20.15 10.71
C CYS A 372 -4.51 21.64 10.60
N GLU A 373 -5.78 22.02 10.68
CA GLU A 373 -6.20 23.43 10.59
C GLU A 373 -5.96 24.18 11.91
N TYR A 374 -6.15 23.53 13.07
CA TYR A 374 -5.87 24.14 14.38
C TYR A 374 -4.38 24.42 14.63
N GLU A 375 -3.46 23.65 14.04
CA GLU A 375 -2.02 23.92 14.16
C GLU A 375 -1.57 25.17 13.40
N ILE A 376 -2.38 25.68 12.47
CA ILE A 376 -2.08 26.89 11.67
C ILE A 376 -2.62 28.16 12.33
N GLU A 377 -3.66 28.06 13.18
CA GLU A 377 -4.25 29.22 13.88
C GLU A 377 -3.48 29.63 15.16
N ASP A 378 -2.57 28.76 15.63
CA ASP A 378 -1.76 28.98 16.85
C ASP A 378 -0.31 29.46 16.57
N GLU A 379 0.05 29.74 15.30
CA GLU A 379 1.29 30.45 14.89
C GLU A 379 1.00 31.92 14.49
#